data_AF-A0A2V6YK19-F1
#
_entry.id   AF-A0A2V6YK19-F1
#
_cell.length_a   1.000
_cell.length_b   1.000
_cell.length_c   1.000
_cell.angle_alpha   90.00
_cell.angle_beta   90.00
_cell.angle_gamma   90.00
#
_symmetry.space_group_name_H-M   'P 1'
#
loop_
_entity.id
_entity.type
_entity.pdbx_description
1 polymer ?
#
loop_
_entity_poly.entity_id
_entity_poly.type
_entity_poly.pdbx_seq_one_letter_code
_entity_poly.pdbx_strand_id
1 'polypeptide(L)'
;MVRGATVLLLVLAVAGASAQTSPPTLGVLVNQVLALFPKVDGEILEVQGSTLTLGLGQRDGLVAGVELTAYREGRELRHPKTGEILGRTEQVLGRVAVREVQEAYSSGVLVEGADIRAGDKVRVSAGKIKLTLLPIVEGVKSSLAEASTYELIEALNRTGRFQIALGDAVSVWLAQQGIKRQEVLEGTALAPVALRFKVENLLVVAYSRAQGKPYMEVRLFSFPGPNARLTTALFVPPPVKAAAKGEFSASGKARDSQTSAPKRSLLARLLTGELDAGTYSSGESSIPLKEVAKYPFAVTAMDIAVAPQDQIPRMVVTDGERIYLYKIVERTLEAEWTYRADARGRVFSVQLADLDGDGVLEVVVNSYNPNPAILLRSFVLTSRGGKPAVLADEITDILLAVDANGDGVKKTLWIQPFAQSGFFKSGDVQRAVIRDGHVVPQGRVRVPTTFRATGATFSSIAGKGSPRALAFVDEYSRLRIAVEAEDT
;
A
#
# COMPACT_ATOMS: atom_id res chain seq x y z
N MET A 1 -21.80 73.20 19.28
CA MET A 1 -21.26 72.62 18.03
C MET A 1 -19.90 72.02 18.33
N VAL A 2 -19.79 70.69 18.46
CA VAL A 2 -18.70 69.83 17.93
C VAL A 2 -19.30 68.41 17.97
N ARG A 3 -19.40 67.75 16.82
CA ARG A 3 -19.91 66.38 16.66
C ARG A 3 -18.83 65.40 17.10
N GLY A 4 -19.14 64.50 18.03
CA GLY A 4 -18.31 63.36 18.38
C GLY A 4 -18.48 62.24 17.35
N ALA A 5 -17.37 61.80 16.76
CA ALA A 5 -17.32 60.66 15.86
C ALA A 5 -17.10 59.38 16.67
N THR A 6 -18.07 58.46 16.60
CA THR A 6 -17.95 57.11 17.17
C THR A 6 -17.36 56.20 16.11
N VAL A 7 -16.12 55.75 16.31
CA VAL A 7 -15.48 54.72 15.49
C VAL A 7 -15.87 53.35 16.05
N LEU A 8 -16.58 52.56 15.26
CA LEU A 8 -16.96 51.18 15.57
C LEU A 8 -15.78 50.26 15.20
N LEU A 9 -15.13 49.68 16.21
CA LEU A 9 -14.05 48.70 16.04
C LEU A 9 -14.67 47.31 15.83
N LEU A 10 -14.57 46.78 14.60
CA LEU A 10 -15.01 45.43 14.27
C LEU A 10 -13.90 44.43 14.64
N VAL A 11 -14.11 43.63 15.69
CA VAL A 11 -13.21 42.52 16.05
C VAL A 11 -13.62 41.29 15.23
N LEU A 12 -12.82 40.96 14.21
CA LEU A 12 -12.93 39.69 13.47
C LEU A 12 -12.21 38.60 14.28
N ALA A 13 -12.99 37.69 14.88
CA ALA A 13 -12.47 36.47 15.48
C ALA A 13 -12.06 35.48 14.36
N VAL A 14 -10.76 35.26 14.21
CA VAL A 14 -10.23 34.19 13.34
C VAL A 14 -10.39 32.87 14.09
N ALA A 15 -11.38 32.07 13.68
CA ALA A 15 -11.51 30.70 14.15
C ALA A 15 -10.39 29.86 13.51
N GLY A 16 -9.36 29.55 14.30
CA GLY A 16 -8.33 28.60 13.92
C GLY A 16 -8.94 27.20 13.78
N ALA A 17 -9.02 26.70 12.55
CA ALA A 17 -9.32 25.31 12.29
C ALA A 17 -8.15 24.45 12.81
N SER A 18 -8.36 23.77 13.94
CA SER A 18 -7.46 22.69 14.34
C SER A 18 -7.70 21.51 13.40
N ALA A 19 -6.73 21.26 12.51
CA ALA A 19 -6.68 20.02 11.76
C ALA A 19 -6.50 18.88 12.77
N GLN A 20 -7.58 18.14 13.05
CA GLN A 20 -7.51 16.90 13.79
C GLN A 20 -6.81 15.87 12.90
N THR A 21 -5.53 15.66 13.13
CA THR A 21 -4.76 14.56 12.55
C THR A 21 -5.36 13.23 13.00
N SER A 22 -5.69 12.37 12.06
CA SER A 22 -6.10 11.00 12.36
C SER A 22 -5.02 10.32 13.21
N PRO A 23 -5.38 9.49 14.21
CA PRO A 23 -4.38 8.82 15.04
C PRO A 23 -3.43 8.00 14.16
N PRO A 24 -2.11 8.07 14.39
CA PRO A 24 -1.13 7.36 13.58
C PRO A 24 -1.43 5.85 13.59
N THR A 25 -1.61 5.28 12.41
CA THR A 25 -1.80 3.83 12.23
C THR A 25 -0.46 3.14 12.07
N LEU A 26 -0.43 1.81 12.20
CA LEU A 26 0.78 1.03 11.96
C LEU A 26 1.34 1.25 10.53
N GLY A 27 0.47 1.49 9.55
CA GLY A 27 0.87 1.85 8.18
C GLY A 27 1.61 3.19 8.10
N VAL A 28 1.19 4.19 8.87
CA VAL A 28 1.88 5.49 8.96
C VAL A 28 3.28 5.30 9.55
N LEU A 29 3.41 4.50 10.61
CA LEU A 29 4.71 4.17 11.19
C LEU A 29 5.63 3.50 10.16
N VAL A 30 5.13 2.51 9.41
CA VAL A 30 5.90 1.82 8.37
C VAL A 30 6.37 2.80 7.30
N ASN A 31 5.52 3.72 6.86
CA ASN A 31 5.89 4.74 5.88
C ASN A 31 6.94 5.72 6.44
N GLN A 32 6.85 6.11 7.71
CA GLN A 32 7.84 6.96 8.38
C GLN A 32 9.21 6.27 8.44
N VAL A 33 9.26 4.98 8.82
CA VAL A 33 10.50 4.19 8.82
C VAL A 33 11.04 4.06 7.39
N LEU A 34 10.18 3.81 6.41
CA LEU A 34 10.56 3.68 5.00
C LEU A 34 11.21 4.97 4.47
N ALA A 35 10.64 6.13 4.79
CA ALA A 35 11.11 7.43 4.33
C ALA A 35 12.53 7.77 4.80
N LEU A 36 13.00 7.20 5.92
CA LEU A 36 14.34 7.44 6.45
C LEU A 36 15.46 6.75 5.66
N PHE A 37 15.09 5.91 4.70
CA PHE A 37 16.01 5.19 3.82
C PHE A 37 15.60 5.42 2.37
N PRO A 38 15.72 6.62 1.77
CA PRO A 38 15.25 6.86 0.39
C PRO A 38 15.95 5.93 -0.62
N LYS A 39 15.32 5.62 -1.77
CA LYS A 39 16.02 4.95 -2.88
C LYS A 39 16.55 6.05 -3.80
N VAL A 40 17.82 6.41 -3.65
CA VAL A 40 18.47 7.34 -4.57
C VAL A 40 19.61 6.63 -5.29
N ASP A 41 19.75 6.95 -6.58
CA ASP A 41 20.90 6.62 -7.41
C ASP A 41 21.31 7.91 -8.12
N GLY A 42 22.59 8.25 -8.07
CA GLY A 42 23.11 9.49 -8.62
C GLY A 42 24.62 9.43 -8.79
N GLU A 43 25.22 10.58 -9.03
CA GLU A 43 26.62 10.71 -9.43
C GLU A 43 27.38 11.68 -8.54
N ILE A 44 28.67 11.42 -8.36
CA ILE A 44 29.60 12.31 -7.69
C ILE A 44 30.07 13.35 -8.71
N LEU A 45 29.70 14.60 -8.48
CA LEU A 45 30.05 15.72 -9.36
C LEU A 45 31.49 16.19 -9.10
N GLU A 46 31.91 16.22 -7.84
CA GLU A 46 33.21 16.75 -7.45
C GLU A 46 33.74 16.08 -6.17
N VAL A 47 35.07 15.97 -6.07
CA VAL A 47 35.78 15.44 -4.90
C VAL A 47 36.83 16.46 -4.46
N GLN A 48 36.67 17.01 -3.26
CA GLN A 48 37.63 17.94 -2.64
C GLN A 48 38.12 17.36 -1.30
N GLY A 49 39.26 16.67 -1.32
CA GLY A 49 39.80 15.98 -0.15
C GLY A 49 38.86 14.88 0.34
N SER A 50 38.28 15.05 1.54
CA SER A 50 37.27 14.14 2.11
C SER A 50 35.82 14.56 1.86
N THR A 51 35.61 15.74 1.25
CA THR A 51 34.27 16.28 0.94
C THR A 51 33.90 15.96 -0.50
N LEU A 52 32.66 15.53 -0.69
CA LEU A 52 32.10 15.06 -1.96
C LEU A 52 30.86 15.88 -2.30
N THR A 53 30.79 16.41 -3.52
CA THR A 53 29.58 17.03 -4.05
C THR A 53 28.82 15.99 -4.88
N LEU A 54 27.56 15.74 -4.51
CA LEU A 54 26.72 14.73 -5.13
C LEU A 54 25.63 15.41 -5.96
N GLY A 55 25.35 14.89 -7.15
CA GLY A 55 24.27 15.33 -8.03
C GLY A 55 22.88 14.87 -7.58
N LEU A 56 22.69 14.74 -6.26
CA LEU A 56 21.47 14.30 -5.60
C LEU A 56 21.04 15.36 -4.60
N GLY A 57 19.82 15.87 -4.72
CA GLY A 57 19.26 16.89 -3.83
C GLY A 57 17.95 16.46 -3.17
N GLN A 58 17.26 17.43 -2.56
CA GLN A 58 15.94 17.22 -1.94
C GLN A 58 14.90 16.73 -2.95
N ARG A 59 14.96 17.23 -4.19
CA ARG A 59 14.06 16.81 -5.29
C ARG A 59 14.15 15.32 -5.61
N ASP A 60 15.30 14.73 -5.35
CA ASP A 60 15.58 13.31 -5.59
C ASP A 60 15.21 12.45 -4.36
N GLY A 61 14.68 13.08 -3.29
CA GLY A 61 14.29 12.42 -2.05
C GLY A 61 15.45 12.19 -1.09
N LEU A 62 16.61 12.82 -1.30
CA LEU A 62 17.76 12.72 -0.41
C LEU A 62 17.54 13.57 0.85
N VAL A 63 17.94 13.03 2.00
CA VAL A 63 17.83 13.70 3.31
C VAL A 63 19.21 13.74 3.96
N ALA A 64 19.50 14.82 4.71
CA ALA A 64 20.73 14.94 5.47
C ALA A 64 20.88 13.78 6.47
N GLY A 65 22.11 13.29 6.64
CA GLY A 65 22.43 12.17 7.53
C GLY A 65 22.22 10.78 6.93
N VAL A 66 21.84 10.66 5.65
CA VAL A 66 21.79 9.37 4.94
C VAL A 66 23.19 8.91 4.55
N GLU A 67 23.48 7.62 4.71
CA GLU A 67 24.69 6.99 4.17
C GLU A 67 24.42 6.41 2.77
N LEU A 68 25.33 6.71 1.84
CA LEU A 68 25.33 6.24 0.45
C LEU A 68 26.52 5.32 0.22
N THR A 69 26.34 4.32 -0.63
CA THR A 69 27.43 3.48 -1.14
C THR A 69 27.93 4.07 -2.47
N ALA A 70 29.20 4.45 -2.50
CA ALA A 70 29.89 4.86 -3.72
C ALA A 70 30.37 3.62 -4.48
N TYR A 71 30.16 3.60 -5.80
CA TYR A 71 30.55 2.50 -6.68
C TYR A 71 30.97 3.00 -8.05
N ARG A 72 31.86 2.26 -8.71
CA ARG A 72 32.28 2.49 -10.09
C ARG A 72 31.63 1.47 -11.01
N GLU A 73 30.91 1.96 -12.03
CA GLU A 73 30.47 1.10 -13.12
C GLU A 73 31.68 0.65 -13.96
N GLY A 74 31.80 -0.65 -14.14
CA GLY A 74 32.81 -1.30 -14.97
C GLY A 74 32.23 -1.81 -16.29
N ARG A 75 32.79 -2.92 -16.79
CA ARG A 75 32.46 -3.47 -18.11
C ARG A 75 31.01 -3.94 -18.22
N GLU A 76 30.47 -3.83 -19.43
CA GLU A 76 29.17 -4.42 -19.79
C GLU A 76 29.28 -5.95 -19.82
N LEU A 77 28.41 -6.61 -19.05
CA LEU A 77 28.20 -8.05 -19.07
C LEU A 77 27.24 -8.37 -20.21
N ARG A 78 27.68 -9.19 -21.17
CA ARG A 78 26.86 -9.61 -22.32
C ARG A 78 26.58 -11.09 -22.24
N HIS A 79 25.35 -11.48 -22.55
CA HIS A 79 24.98 -12.88 -22.62
C HIS A 79 25.69 -13.53 -23.82
N PRO A 80 26.49 -14.59 -23.62
CA PRO A 80 27.39 -15.11 -24.65
C PRO A 80 26.66 -15.72 -25.86
N LYS A 81 25.37 -16.07 -25.73
CA LYS A 81 24.58 -16.65 -26.83
C LYS A 81 23.63 -15.66 -27.51
N THR A 82 23.16 -14.63 -26.81
CA THR A 82 22.15 -13.68 -27.34
C THR A 82 22.72 -12.29 -27.62
N GLY A 83 23.93 -11.99 -27.14
CA GLY A 83 24.55 -10.66 -27.29
C GLY A 83 23.89 -9.56 -26.47
N GLU A 84 22.79 -9.86 -25.77
CA GLU A 84 22.07 -8.93 -24.91
C GLU A 84 22.92 -8.49 -23.73
N ILE A 85 22.87 -7.20 -23.42
CA ILE A 85 23.57 -6.61 -22.29
C ILE A 85 22.79 -6.98 -21.02
N LEU A 86 23.38 -7.84 -20.19
CA LEU A 86 22.83 -8.31 -18.91
C LEU A 86 23.01 -7.31 -17.77
N GLY A 87 23.90 -6.33 -17.95
CA GLY A 87 24.19 -5.29 -16.97
C GLY A 87 25.62 -4.79 -17.05
N ARG A 88 26.05 -3.99 -16.08
CA ARG A 88 27.46 -3.58 -15.91
C ARG A 88 28.01 -4.15 -14.63
N THR A 89 29.29 -4.51 -14.59
CA THR A 89 29.94 -4.88 -13.34
C THR A 89 30.03 -3.67 -12.42
N GLU A 90 29.72 -3.81 -11.14
CA GLU A 90 29.86 -2.72 -10.17
C GLU A 90 31.04 -3.01 -9.23
N GLN A 91 31.89 -2.02 -9.00
CA GLN A 91 32.94 -2.07 -7.98
C GLN A 91 32.60 -1.12 -6.85
N VAL A 92 32.38 -1.63 -5.64
CA VAL A 92 32.13 -0.78 -4.46
C VAL A 92 33.41 -0.07 -4.04
N LEU A 93 33.36 1.26 -3.94
CA LEU A 93 34.50 2.12 -3.61
C LEU A 93 34.49 2.57 -2.14
N GLY A 94 33.31 2.72 -1.53
CA GLY A 94 33.21 3.21 -0.16
C GLY A 94 31.80 3.62 0.29
N ARG A 95 31.73 4.25 1.47
CA ARG A 95 30.52 4.82 2.08
C ARG A 95 30.67 6.33 2.27
N VAL A 96 29.62 7.07 1.91
CA VAL A 96 29.54 8.53 1.96
C VAL A 96 28.39 8.95 2.85
N ALA A 97 28.63 9.74 3.89
CA ALA A 97 27.58 10.30 4.74
C ALA A 97 27.20 11.70 4.25
N VAL A 98 25.92 11.89 3.92
CA VAL A 98 25.38 13.18 3.47
C VAL A 98 25.29 14.14 4.65
N ARG A 99 25.82 15.34 4.51
CA ARG A 99 25.84 16.38 5.56
C ARG A 99 24.80 17.45 5.29
N GLU A 100 24.84 18.06 4.12
CA GLU A 100 23.91 19.11 3.71
C GLU A 100 23.23 18.74 2.40
N VAL A 101 21.94 19.05 2.29
CA VAL A 101 21.14 18.74 1.11
C VAL A 101 20.48 20.02 0.62
N GLN A 102 20.85 20.43 -0.58
CA GLN A 102 20.22 21.52 -1.33
C GLN A 102 19.15 20.96 -2.27
N GLU A 103 18.44 21.83 -2.97
CA GLU A 103 17.32 21.41 -3.83
C GLU A 103 17.74 20.41 -4.92
N ALA A 104 18.88 20.66 -5.59
CA ALA A 104 19.35 19.89 -6.74
C ALA A 104 20.69 19.13 -6.53
N TYR A 105 21.38 19.35 -5.41
CA TYR A 105 22.66 18.70 -5.08
C TYR A 105 22.84 18.58 -3.57
N SER A 106 23.84 17.83 -3.13
CA SER A 106 24.20 17.67 -1.72
C SER A 106 25.70 17.61 -1.50
N SER A 107 26.12 17.90 -0.28
CA SER A 107 27.49 17.70 0.18
C SER A 107 27.54 16.53 1.16
N GLY A 108 28.55 15.68 0.99
CA GLY A 108 28.78 14.52 1.83
C GLY A 108 30.26 14.37 2.20
N VAL A 109 30.53 13.55 3.20
CA VAL A 109 31.89 13.23 3.65
C VAL A 109 32.13 11.74 3.47
N LEU A 110 33.31 11.37 2.96
CA LEU A 110 33.74 9.98 2.87
C LEU A 110 33.92 9.40 4.29
N VAL A 111 33.15 8.37 4.61
CA VAL A 111 33.18 7.66 5.92
C VAL A 111 34.17 6.49 5.87
N GLU A 112 34.14 5.74 4.78
CA GLU A 112 34.94 4.52 4.59
C GLU A 112 35.22 4.32 3.10
N GLY A 113 36.42 3.89 2.74
CA GLY A 113 36.81 3.62 1.35
C GLY A 113 37.94 4.52 0.86
N ALA A 114 38.36 4.32 -0.39
CA ALA A 114 39.46 5.03 -1.02
C ALA A 114 39.24 5.16 -2.53
N ASP A 115 39.91 6.13 -3.16
CA ASP A 115 40.03 6.26 -4.62
C ASP A 115 38.71 6.63 -5.37
N ILE A 116 37.85 7.39 -4.68
CA ILE A 116 36.64 7.99 -5.24
C ILE A 116 36.99 9.21 -6.11
N ARG A 117 36.36 9.34 -7.27
CA ARG A 117 36.59 10.41 -8.25
C ARG A 117 35.25 10.96 -8.78
N ALA A 118 35.31 12.14 -9.39
CA ALA A 118 34.18 12.68 -10.12
C ALA A 118 33.77 11.70 -11.24
N GLY A 119 32.47 11.49 -11.42
CA GLY A 119 31.90 10.51 -12.34
C GLY A 119 31.57 9.15 -11.72
N ASP A 120 32.03 8.86 -10.50
CA ASP A 120 31.61 7.67 -9.77
C ASP A 120 30.15 7.77 -9.34
N LYS A 121 29.46 6.63 -9.22
CA LYS A 121 28.04 6.58 -8.86
C LYS A 121 27.86 6.41 -7.36
N VAL A 122 26.75 6.91 -6.85
CA VAL A 122 26.33 6.79 -5.46
C VAL A 122 24.90 6.29 -5.41
N ARG A 123 24.65 5.32 -4.55
CA ARG A 123 23.28 4.86 -4.29
C ARG A 123 23.06 4.60 -2.82
N VAL A 124 21.81 4.64 -2.37
CA VAL A 124 21.47 3.98 -1.10
C VAL A 124 21.62 2.48 -1.31
N SER A 125 22.39 1.82 -0.43
CA SER A 125 22.79 0.41 -0.52
C SER A 125 21.73 -0.47 -1.19
N ALA A 126 22.12 -1.19 -2.25
CA ALA A 126 21.25 -2.11 -2.98
C ALA A 126 20.84 -3.35 -2.15
N GLY A 127 21.47 -3.57 -0.99
CA GLY A 127 21.12 -4.64 -0.06
C GLY A 127 19.86 -4.34 0.75
N LYS A 128 19.22 -5.39 1.28
CA LYS A 128 18.15 -5.20 2.28
C LYS A 128 18.74 -4.48 3.50
N ILE A 129 18.03 -3.46 3.98
CA ILE A 129 18.39 -2.71 5.18
C ILE A 129 18.24 -3.64 6.37
N LYS A 130 19.35 -3.97 7.04
CA LYS A 130 19.32 -4.76 8.27
C LYS A 130 18.73 -3.91 9.38
N LEU A 131 17.62 -4.37 9.94
CA LEU A 131 16.90 -3.70 11.01
C LEU A 131 16.68 -4.68 12.16
N THR A 132 17.27 -4.40 13.31
CA THR A 132 17.01 -5.17 14.52
C THR A 132 15.83 -4.56 15.25
N LEU A 133 14.77 -5.33 15.50
CA LEU A 133 13.60 -4.88 16.25
C LEU A 133 13.71 -5.34 17.70
N LEU A 134 13.70 -4.39 18.64
CA LEU A 134 13.78 -4.62 20.07
C LEU A 134 12.44 -4.26 20.74
N PRO A 135 11.59 -5.24 21.05
CA PRO A 135 10.38 -5.00 21.83
C PRO A 135 10.71 -4.85 23.33
N ILE A 136 10.16 -3.83 23.98
CA ILE A 136 10.23 -3.64 25.44
C ILE A 136 8.80 -3.58 25.96
N VAL A 137 8.39 -4.54 26.78
CA VAL A 137 6.99 -4.67 27.21
C VAL A 137 6.83 -4.33 28.69
N GLU A 138 5.99 -3.33 28.99
CA GLU A 138 5.68 -2.92 30.36
C GLU A 138 4.19 -2.60 30.51
N GLY A 139 3.49 -3.20 31.48
CA GLY A 139 2.07 -2.90 31.76
C GLY A 139 1.06 -3.31 30.68
N VAL A 140 1.50 -3.87 29.54
CA VAL A 140 0.66 -4.38 28.44
C VAL A 140 0.65 -5.92 28.47
N LYS A 141 -0.46 -6.54 28.07
CA LYS A 141 -0.54 -8.01 27.96
C LYS A 141 0.50 -8.51 26.94
N SER A 142 1.33 -9.49 27.31
CA SER A 142 2.40 -10.01 26.45
C SER A 142 1.89 -10.44 25.08
N SER A 143 0.77 -11.16 25.02
CA SER A 143 0.16 -11.61 23.76
C SER A 143 -0.27 -10.47 22.83
N LEU A 144 -0.66 -9.31 23.38
CA LEU A 144 -1.00 -8.13 22.57
C LEU A 144 0.26 -7.47 22.02
N ALA A 145 1.30 -7.31 22.85
CA ALA A 145 2.57 -6.74 22.45
C ALA A 145 3.28 -7.63 21.41
N GLU A 146 3.25 -8.95 21.58
CA GLU A 146 3.76 -9.93 20.61
C GLU A 146 3.02 -9.81 19.28
N ALA A 147 1.69 -9.85 19.28
CA ALA A 147 0.90 -9.75 18.05
C ALA A 147 1.16 -8.44 17.29
N SER A 148 1.19 -7.30 18.01
CA SER A 148 1.52 -6.00 17.41
C SER A 148 2.96 -5.96 16.87
N THR A 149 3.89 -6.62 17.54
CA THR A 149 5.29 -6.71 17.09
C THR A 149 5.38 -7.50 15.79
N TYR A 150 4.70 -8.66 15.72
CA TYR A 150 4.66 -9.46 14.50
C TYR A 150 4.01 -8.73 13.33
N GLU A 151 2.91 -8.00 13.56
CA GLU A 151 2.25 -7.20 12.52
C GLU A 151 3.20 -6.12 11.97
N LEU A 152 3.97 -5.46 12.84
CA LEU A 152 4.98 -4.49 12.42
C LEU A 152 6.10 -5.13 11.59
N ILE A 153 6.58 -6.30 12.01
CA ILE A 153 7.60 -7.08 11.27
C ILE A 153 7.07 -7.45 9.88
N GLU A 154 5.85 -7.96 9.79
CA GLU A 154 5.22 -8.33 8.53
C GLU A 154 5.04 -7.13 7.61
N ALA A 155 4.55 -6.01 8.15
CA ALA A 155 4.32 -4.79 7.38
C ALA A 155 5.63 -4.19 6.85
N LEU A 156 6.71 -4.18 7.65
CA LEU A 156 8.04 -3.76 7.22
C LEU A 156 8.65 -4.72 6.18
N ASN A 157 8.51 -6.04 6.37
CA ASN A 157 8.98 -7.04 5.40
C ASN A 157 8.25 -6.94 4.05
N ARG A 158 6.94 -6.64 4.07
CA ARG A 158 6.11 -6.45 2.87
C ARG A 158 6.60 -5.32 1.96
N THR A 159 7.36 -4.36 2.49
CA THR A 159 8.01 -3.31 1.68
C THR A 159 9.12 -3.85 0.78
N GLY A 160 9.61 -5.07 1.04
CA GLY A 160 10.70 -5.71 0.31
C GLY A 160 12.10 -5.12 0.57
N ARG A 161 12.21 -4.09 1.44
CA ARG A 161 13.46 -3.35 1.65
C ARG A 161 14.21 -3.68 2.93
N PHE A 162 13.52 -4.22 3.93
CA PHE A 162 14.10 -4.52 5.23
C PHE A 162 14.42 -6.01 5.36
N GLN A 163 15.51 -6.31 6.06
CA GLN A 163 15.81 -7.62 6.61
C GLN A 163 15.72 -7.48 8.13
N ILE A 164 14.66 -8.02 8.71
CA ILE A 164 14.35 -7.80 10.12
C ILE A 164 14.91 -8.95 10.96
N ALA A 165 15.61 -8.60 12.03
CA ALA A 165 16.07 -9.53 13.07
C ALA A 165 15.41 -9.17 14.40
N LEU A 166 15.07 -10.16 15.21
CA LEU A 166 14.59 -9.93 16.58
C LEU A 166 15.76 -9.65 17.52
N GLY A 167 15.56 -8.67 18.41
CA GLY A 167 16.56 -8.20 19.37
C GLY A 167 16.63 -9.02 20.66
N ASP A 168 16.28 -10.30 20.69
CA ASP A 168 16.18 -11.08 21.95
C ASP A 168 17.51 -11.11 22.72
N ALA A 169 18.62 -11.35 22.01
CA ALA A 169 19.96 -11.33 22.61
C ALA A 169 20.36 -9.93 23.12
N VAL A 170 19.90 -8.88 22.43
CA VAL A 170 20.08 -7.48 22.87
C VAL A 170 19.28 -7.23 24.14
N SER A 171 18.01 -7.67 24.18
CA SER A 171 17.12 -7.54 25.34
C SER A 171 17.69 -8.22 26.59
N VAL A 172 18.17 -9.47 26.45
CA VAL A 172 18.79 -10.22 27.56
C VAL A 172 20.04 -9.51 28.06
N TRP A 173 20.89 -9.03 27.16
CA TRP A 173 22.12 -8.33 27.53
C TRP A 173 21.85 -6.99 28.24
N LEU A 174 20.91 -6.18 27.73
CA LEU A 174 20.49 -4.94 28.38
C LEU A 174 19.99 -5.21 29.81
N ALA A 175 19.19 -6.27 30.00
CA ALA A 175 18.71 -6.68 31.32
C ALA A 175 19.85 -7.11 32.25
N GLN A 176 20.85 -7.85 31.76
CA GLN A 176 22.04 -8.27 32.53
C GLN A 176 22.91 -7.08 32.96
N GLN A 177 22.99 -6.03 32.15
CA GLN A 177 23.71 -4.81 32.49
C GLN A 177 22.92 -3.86 33.40
N GLY A 178 21.68 -4.21 33.74
CA GLY A 178 20.81 -3.34 34.55
C GLY A 178 20.37 -2.06 33.83
N ILE A 179 20.50 -2.01 32.49
CA ILE A 179 20.13 -0.84 31.69
C ILE A 179 18.61 -0.73 31.68
N LYS A 180 18.09 0.42 32.13
CA LYS A 180 16.64 0.63 32.22
C LYS A 180 16.05 1.05 30.87
N ARG A 181 14.74 0.84 30.74
CA ARG A 181 13.94 1.28 29.58
C ARG A 181 14.24 2.73 29.17
N GLN A 182 14.30 3.64 30.14
CA GLN A 182 14.48 5.06 29.88
C GLN A 182 15.84 5.35 29.21
N GLU A 183 16.90 4.68 29.65
CA GLU A 183 18.26 4.81 29.08
C GLU A 183 18.32 4.26 27.64
N VAL A 184 17.54 3.20 27.36
CA VAL A 184 17.39 2.66 26.00
C VAL A 184 16.65 3.64 25.10
N LEU A 185 15.55 4.23 25.58
CA LEU A 185 14.78 5.21 24.82
C LEU A 185 15.60 6.48 24.56
N GLU A 186 16.39 6.94 25.53
CA GLU A 186 17.27 8.10 25.39
C GLU A 186 18.49 7.84 24.49
N GLY A 187 18.80 6.57 24.21
CA GLY A 187 19.93 6.17 23.37
C GLY A 187 21.30 6.21 24.06
N THR A 188 21.36 6.65 25.32
CA THR A 188 22.59 6.84 26.10
C THR A 188 23.35 5.54 26.36
N ALA A 189 22.65 4.40 26.40
CA ALA A 189 23.22 3.08 26.67
C ALA A 189 23.36 2.16 25.43
N LEU A 190 23.20 2.69 24.22
CA LEU A 190 23.10 1.87 23.00
C LEU A 190 24.41 1.66 22.23
N ALA A 191 25.45 2.46 22.47
CA ALA A 191 26.73 2.33 21.76
C ALA A 191 27.38 0.92 21.90
N PRO A 192 27.39 0.28 23.09
CA PRO A 192 27.93 -1.08 23.22
C PRO A 192 27.09 -2.13 22.49
N VAL A 193 25.78 -1.92 22.33
CA VAL A 193 24.88 -2.83 21.61
C VAL A 193 25.29 -2.92 20.15
N ALA A 194 25.55 -1.77 19.51
CA ALA A 194 25.99 -1.70 18.12
C ALA A 194 27.29 -2.49 17.89
N LEU A 195 28.28 -2.28 18.76
CA LEU A 195 29.59 -2.93 18.67
C LEU A 195 29.51 -4.44 18.92
N ARG A 196 28.82 -4.86 19.99
CA ARG A 196 28.75 -6.26 20.41
C ARG A 196 27.93 -7.12 19.45
N PHE A 197 26.78 -6.61 19.00
CA PHE A 197 25.82 -7.36 18.20
C PHE A 197 25.89 -7.04 16.71
N LYS A 198 26.82 -6.16 16.30
CA LYS A 198 26.96 -5.71 14.91
C LYS A 198 25.64 -5.17 14.34
N VAL A 199 24.91 -4.42 15.16
CA VAL A 199 23.61 -3.84 14.78
C VAL A 199 23.86 -2.53 14.05
N GLU A 200 23.35 -2.44 12.82
CA GLU A 200 23.43 -1.22 12.00
C GLU A 200 22.26 -0.27 12.31
N ASN A 201 21.04 -0.81 12.37
CA ASN A 201 19.82 -0.07 12.69
C ASN A 201 19.03 -0.81 13.77
N LEU A 202 18.60 -0.09 14.80
CA LEU A 202 17.82 -0.62 15.93
C LEU A 202 16.48 0.10 16.02
N LEU A 203 15.39 -0.64 15.81
CA LEU A 203 14.02 -0.17 16.03
C LEU A 203 13.54 -0.62 17.41
N VAL A 204 13.51 0.29 18.36
CA VAL A 204 12.98 0.05 19.70
C VAL A 204 11.47 0.25 19.68
N VAL A 205 10.71 -0.75 20.12
CA VAL A 205 9.24 -0.71 20.22
C VAL A 205 8.86 -0.93 21.68
N ALA A 206 8.59 0.17 22.38
CA ALA A 206 8.41 0.17 23.82
C ALA A 206 6.92 0.29 24.18
N TYR A 207 6.32 -0.82 24.60
CA TYR A 207 4.92 -0.92 24.98
C TYR A 207 4.69 -0.46 26.42
N SER A 208 3.69 0.39 26.62
CA SER A 208 3.24 0.90 27.93
C SER A 208 1.72 1.09 27.94
N ARG A 209 1.17 1.62 29.03
CA ARG A 209 -0.22 2.09 29.08
C ARG A 209 -0.27 3.61 29.14
N ALA A 210 -1.09 4.21 28.28
CA ALA A 210 -1.45 5.61 28.35
C ALA A 210 -2.98 5.72 28.45
N GLN A 211 -3.49 6.44 29.45
CA GLN A 211 -4.94 6.61 29.68
C GLN A 211 -5.71 5.27 29.75
N GLY A 212 -5.11 4.24 30.37
CA GLY A 212 -5.70 2.90 30.49
C GLY A 212 -5.66 2.06 29.21
N LYS A 213 -5.27 2.62 28.06
CA LYS A 213 -5.17 1.94 26.78
C LYS A 213 -3.73 1.50 26.49
N PRO A 214 -3.52 0.33 25.85
CA PRO A 214 -2.22 -0.09 25.36
C PRO A 214 -1.63 0.94 24.37
N TYR A 215 -0.38 1.32 24.59
CA TYR A 215 0.34 2.35 23.86
C TYR A 215 1.72 1.84 23.49
N MET A 216 2.25 2.21 22.32
CA MET A 216 3.61 1.91 21.91
C MET A 216 4.35 3.18 21.53
N GLU A 217 5.58 3.30 22.03
CA GLU A 217 6.53 4.31 21.60
C GLU A 217 7.58 3.63 20.73
N VAL A 218 7.86 4.21 19.57
CA VAL A 218 8.75 3.65 18.57
C VAL A 218 9.90 4.61 18.31
N ARG A 219 11.13 4.13 18.51
CA ARG A 219 12.36 4.89 18.24
C ARG A 219 13.26 4.13 17.29
N LEU A 220 13.79 4.80 16.26
CA LEU A 220 14.77 4.23 15.34
C LEU A 220 16.14 4.84 15.60
N PHE A 221 17.14 4.02 15.88
CA PHE A 221 18.54 4.42 15.97
C PHE A 221 19.32 3.85 14.79
N SER A 222 20.18 4.67 14.19
CA SER A 222 21.16 4.23 13.19
C SER A 222 22.55 4.49 13.75
N PHE A 223 23.34 3.44 13.92
CA PHE A 223 24.67 3.53 14.50
C PHE A 223 25.71 3.97 13.48
N PRO A 224 26.76 4.70 13.88
CA PRO A 224 27.18 4.98 15.27
C PRO A 224 26.50 6.19 15.93
N GLY A 225 25.47 6.79 15.32
CA GLY A 225 24.77 7.96 15.87
C GLY A 225 24.09 7.68 17.21
N PRO A 226 24.20 8.57 18.21
CA PRO A 226 23.57 8.39 19.53
C PRO A 226 22.08 8.78 19.53
N ASN A 227 21.64 9.58 18.56
CA ASN A 227 20.30 10.15 18.53
C ASN A 227 19.34 9.29 17.72
N ALA A 228 18.08 9.22 18.18
CA ALA A 228 17.02 8.58 17.42
C ALA A 228 16.72 9.39 16.13
N ARG A 229 16.71 8.71 14.98
CA ARG A 229 16.30 9.25 13.67
C ARG A 229 14.78 9.28 13.50
N LEU A 230 14.07 8.46 14.28
CA LEU A 230 12.61 8.47 14.38
C LEU A 230 12.23 8.44 15.86
N THR A 231 11.28 9.28 16.25
CA THR A 231 10.56 9.17 17.52
C THR A 231 9.09 9.38 17.21
N THR A 232 8.28 8.34 17.40
CA THR A 232 6.84 8.39 17.15
C THR A 232 6.14 7.49 18.14
N ALA A 233 4.83 7.68 18.33
CA ALA A 233 4.08 6.90 19.28
C ALA A 233 2.60 6.80 18.89
N LEU A 234 1.98 5.67 19.21
CA LEU A 234 0.64 5.32 18.78
C LEU A 234 -0.02 4.34 19.76
N PHE A 235 -1.36 4.35 19.80
CA PHE A 235 -2.10 3.31 20.52
C PHE A 235 -1.91 1.96 19.82
N VAL A 236 -1.74 0.90 20.60
CA VAL A 236 -1.58 -0.45 20.06
C VAL A 236 -2.95 -0.89 19.51
N PRO A 237 -3.05 -1.18 18.20
CA PRO A 237 -4.30 -1.70 17.66
C PRO A 237 -4.64 -3.04 18.32
N PRO A 238 -5.93 -3.35 18.56
CA PRO A 238 -6.32 -4.66 19.04
C PRO A 238 -5.83 -5.73 18.07
N PRO A 239 -5.33 -6.89 18.56
CA PRO A 239 -4.75 -7.89 17.68
C PRO A 239 -5.85 -8.39 16.76
N VAL A 240 -5.60 -8.35 15.46
CA VAL A 240 -6.44 -9.09 14.51
C VAL A 240 -6.17 -10.57 14.79
N LYS A 241 -7.01 -11.21 15.61
CA LYS A 241 -6.93 -12.66 15.81
C LYS A 241 -6.95 -13.30 14.41
N ALA A 242 -5.86 -13.97 14.05
CA ALA A 242 -5.87 -14.89 12.92
C ALA A 242 -6.99 -15.89 13.18
N ALA A 243 -8.06 -15.81 12.39
CA ALA A 243 -9.07 -16.85 12.42
C ALA A 243 -8.38 -18.15 12.03
N ALA A 244 -8.70 -19.23 12.76
CA ALA A 244 -8.17 -20.55 12.51
C ALA A 244 -8.17 -20.84 11.00
N LYS A 245 -7.05 -21.33 10.48
CA LYS A 245 -6.95 -21.82 9.10
C LYS A 245 -8.00 -22.91 8.91
N GLY A 246 -9.14 -22.54 8.33
CA GLY A 246 -10.17 -23.49 7.93
C GLY A 246 -9.72 -24.17 6.65
N GLU A 247 -9.07 -25.31 6.76
CA GLU A 247 -9.05 -26.30 5.69
C GLU A 247 -10.44 -26.92 5.62
N PHE A 248 -11.26 -26.50 4.66
CA PHE A 248 -12.56 -27.11 4.40
C PHE A 248 -12.44 -28.17 3.31
N SER A 249 -11.96 -29.34 3.73
CA SER A 249 -12.15 -30.60 3.02
C SER A 249 -12.63 -31.66 4.00
N ALA A 250 -13.88 -31.57 4.46
CA ALA A 250 -14.62 -32.71 5.00
C ALA A 250 -16.11 -32.37 5.19
N SER A 251 -16.94 -33.07 4.41
CA SER A 251 -18.29 -33.57 4.70
C SER A 251 -19.29 -32.68 5.46
N GLY A 252 -20.45 -32.50 4.82
CA GLY A 252 -21.61 -31.78 5.31
C GLY A 252 -22.02 -32.10 6.76
N LYS A 253 -22.17 -31.02 7.53
CA LYS A 253 -23.24 -30.80 8.51
C LYS A 253 -23.19 -29.33 8.90
N ALA A 254 -24.31 -28.63 8.74
CA ALA A 254 -24.50 -27.30 9.31
C ALA A 254 -24.32 -27.39 10.83
N ARG A 255 -23.41 -26.60 11.40
CA ARG A 255 -23.33 -26.39 12.85
C ARG A 255 -24.11 -25.15 13.19
N ASP A 256 -25.16 -25.34 13.99
CA ASP A 256 -25.95 -24.29 14.63
C ASP A 256 -25.04 -23.24 15.28
N SER A 257 -25.16 -21.99 14.84
CA SER A 257 -24.52 -20.85 15.50
C SER A 257 -25.29 -20.49 16.76
N GLN A 258 -24.61 -20.67 17.89
CA GLN A 258 -25.09 -20.46 19.25
C GLN A 258 -25.42 -18.99 19.56
N THR A 259 -26.61 -18.82 20.16
CA THR A 259 -27.04 -17.81 21.16
C THR A 259 -26.95 -16.32 20.83
N SER A 260 -28.13 -15.72 20.64
CA SER A 260 -28.38 -14.27 20.68
C SER A 260 -28.05 -13.66 22.05
N ALA A 261 -27.24 -12.59 22.08
CA ALA A 261 -27.15 -11.73 23.25
C ALA A 261 -28.47 -10.93 23.44
N PRO A 262 -28.95 -10.71 24.68
CA PRO A 262 -30.23 -10.06 24.91
C PRO A 262 -30.17 -8.58 24.53
N LYS A 263 -31.14 -8.12 23.74
CA LYS A 263 -31.32 -6.70 23.38
C LYS A 263 -31.62 -5.89 24.64
N ARG A 264 -30.70 -5.01 25.07
CA ARG A 264 -30.96 -4.06 26.17
C ARG A 264 -31.91 -2.95 25.71
N SER A 265 -32.77 -2.49 26.62
CA SER A 265 -33.80 -1.48 26.33
C SER A 265 -33.21 -0.09 26.12
N LEU A 266 -33.97 0.76 25.42
CA LEU A 266 -33.60 2.13 25.03
C LEU A 266 -33.18 3.00 26.23
N LEU A 267 -33.82 2.82 27.38
CA LEU A 267 -33.53 3.53 28.64
C LEU A 267 -32.12 3.23 29.17
N ALA A 268 -31.64 1.99 29.02
CA ALA A 268 -30.30 1.61 29.47
C ALA A 268 -29.20 2.26 28.62
N ARG A 269 -29.46 2.59 27.35
CA ARG A 269 -28.51 3.29 26.46
C ARG A 269 -28.47 4.80 26.71
N LEU A 270 -29.60 5.38 27.13
CA LEU A 270 -29.69 6.82 27.43
C LEU A 270 -29.00 7.19 28.74
N LEU A 271 -29.03 6.29 29.74
CA LEU A 271 -28.45 6.52 31.07
C LEU A 271 -26.93 6.31 31.12
N THR A 272 -26.34 5.55 30.20
CA THR A 272 -24.90 5.23 30.23
C THR A 272 -24.02 6.17 29.41
N GLY A 273 -24.61 7.13 28.67
CA GLY A 273 -23.84 8.22 28.03
C GLY A 273 -22.85 7.79 26.95
N GLU A 274 -22.90 6.55 26.46
CA GLU A 274 -22.06 6.08 25.36
C GLU A 274 -22.69 6.48 24.02
N LEU A 275 -22.42 7.72 23.61
CA LEU A 275 -22.60 8.18 22.23
C LEU A 275 -21.30 7.92 21.47
N ASP A 276 -21.30 6.88 20.63
CA ASP A 276 -20.17 6.55 19.77
C ASP A 276 -19.83 7.71 18.82
N ALA A 277 -18.56 8.11 18.86
CA ALA A 277 -17.97 9.14 18.01
C ALA A 277 -17.84 8.63 16.56
N GLY A 278 -18.87 8.85 15.76
CA GLY A 278 -18.92 8.49 14.34
C GLY A 278 -19.68 9.48 13.45
N THR A 279 -19.98 10.67 13.95
CA THR A 279 -20.67 11.73 13.19
C THR A 279 -19.74 12.38 12.16
N TYR A 280 -19.56 11.71 11.02
CA TYR A 280 -19.31 12.35 9.73
C TYR A 280 -20.32 11.83 8.70
N SER A 281 -21.34 12.64 8.45
CA SER A 281 -21.94 12.94 7.14
C SER A 281 -23.34 13.49 7.42
N SER A 282 -23.44 14.82 7.44
CA SER A 282 -24.71 15.53 7.41
C SER A 282 -25.40 15.26 6.08
N GLY A 283 -26.52 14.53 6.09
CA GLY A 283 -27.43 14.56 4.94
C GLY A 283 -28.08 13.26 4.50
N GLU A 284 -28.05 12.16 5.26
CA GLU A 284 -29.03 11.07 5.14
C GLU A 284 -28.87 10.16 6.36
N SER A 285 -29.99 9.72 6.94
CA SER A 285 -30.08 8.78 8.06
C SER A 285 -28.92 7.77 8.08
N SER A 286 -28.15 7.76 9.16
CA SER A 286 -27.00 6.88 9.38
C SER A 286 -27.35 5.43 9.04
N ILE A 287 -26.95 4.98 7.86
CA ILE A 287 -27.04 3.55 7.51
C ILE A 287 -26.12 2.86 8.51
N PRO A 288 -26.65 2.06 9.47
CA PRO A 288 -25.79 1.34 10.38
C PRO A 288 -24.91 0.41 9.54
N LEU A 289 -23.61 0.69 9.50
CA LEU A 289 -22.65 -0.16 8.81
C LEU A 289 -22.70 -1.53 9.49
N LYS A 290 -23.25 -2.50 8.77
CA LYS A 290 -23.35 -3.88 9.23
C LYS A 290 -22.20 -4.66 8.62
N GLU A 291 -21.40 -5.30 9.47
CA GLU A 291 -20.41 -6.28 8.99
C GLU A 291 -21.16 -7.46 8.35
N VAL A 292 -20.99 -7.62 7.04
CA VAL A 292 -21.58 -8.73 6.26
C VAL A 292 -20.62 -9.92 6.22
N ALA A 293 -19.32 -9.65 6.18
CA ALA A 293 -18.29 -10.68 6.25
C ALA A 293 -16.95 -10.09 6.70
N LYS A 294 -16.11 -10.95 7.27
CA LYS A 294 -14.73 -10.65 7.62
C LYS A 294 -13.81 -11.71 7.03
N TYR A 295 -12.86 -11.28 6.21
CA TYR A 295 -11.89 -12.16 5.58
C TYR A 295 -10.64 -12.32 6.45
N PRO A 296 -10.05 -13.53 6.53
CA PRO A 296 -8.80 -13.78 7.24
C PRO A 296 -7.56 -13.39 6.42
N PHE A 297 -7.76 -12.70 5.30
CA PHE A 297 -6.73 -12.24 4.38
C PHE A 297 -7.01 -10.78 3.99
N ALA A 298 -5.96 -10.08 3.56
CA ALA A 298 -6.12 -8.74 3.01
C ALA A 298 -6.81 -8.83 1.65
N VAL A 299 -7.97 -8.18 1.51
CA VAL A 299 -8.63 -8.05 0.21
C VAL A 299 -7.87 -6.98 -0.59
N THR A 300 -7.27 -7.37 -1.70
CA THR A 300 -6.49 -6.47 -2.57
C THR A 300 -7.33 -5.83 -3.66
N ALA A 301 -8.39 -6.52 -4.11
CA ALA A 301 -9.40 -5.98 -5.01
C ALA A 301 -10.75 -6.69 -4.79
N MET A 302 -11.83 -5.99 -5.10
CA MET A 302 -13.20 -6.50 -5.03
C MET A 302 -14.09 -5.83 -6.07
N ASP A 303 -15.18 -6.50 -6.46
CA ASP A 303 -16.27 -5.92 -7.23
C ASP A 303 -17.60 -6.59 -6.84
N ILE A 304 -18.71 -5.85 -7.01
CA ILE A 304 -20.07 -6.34 -6.73
C ILE A 304 -20.96 -5.97 -7.92
N ALA A 305 -21.72 -6.94 -8.41
CA ALA A 305 -22.70 -6.73 -9.47
C ALA A 305 -23.92 -7.64 -9.28
N VAL A 306 -25.07 -7.21 -9.78
CA VAL A 306 -26.29 -8.03 -9.82
C VAL A 306 -26.26 -8.84 -11.11
N ALA A 307 -26.31 -10.17 -11.02
CA ALA A 307 -26.31 -10.98 -12.23
C ALA A 307 -27.65 -10.87 -12.96
N PRO A 308 -27.65 -10.64 -14.28
CA PRO A 308 -28.89 -10.59 -15.07
C PRO A 308 -29.74 -11.86 -14.98
N GLN A 309 -29.11 -13.04 -14.95
CA GLN A 309 -29.81 -14.32 -15.05
C GLN A 309 -30.76 -14.61 -13.88
N ASP A 310 -30.36 -14.32 -12.65
CA ASP A 310 -31.14 -14.66 -11.44
C ASP A 310 -31.43 -13.46 -10.54
N GLN A 311 -30.95 -12.26 -10.89
CA GLN A 311 -31.09 -11.04 -10.11
C GLN A 311 -30.47 -11.13 -8.71
N ILE A 312 -29.56 -12.08 -8.48
CA ILE A 312 -28.85 -12.24 -7.21
C ILE A 312 -27.52 -11.46 -7.28
N PRO A 313 -27.22 -10.59 -6.30
CA PRO A 313 -25.93 -9.92 -6.22
C PRO A 313 -24.82 -10.94 -6.03
N ARG A 314 -23.74 -10.75 -6.79
CA ARG A 314 -22.49 -11.48 -6.66
C ARG A 314 -21.39 -10.53 -6.26
N MET A 315 -20.47 -11.06 -5.47
CA MET A 315 -19.26 -10.35 -5.06
C MET A 315 -18.06 -11.20 -5.42
N VAL A 316 -17.11 -10.59 -6.11
CA VAL A 316 -15.78 -11.16 -6.32
C VAL A 316 -14.79 -10.45 -5.39
N VAL A 317 -13.92 -11.21 -4.75
CA VAL A 317 -12.80 -10.69 -3.95
C VAL A 317 -11.53 -11.47 -4.23
N THR A 318 -10.38 -10.84 -4.02
CA THR A 318 -9.07 -11.49 -4.16
C THR A 318 -8.09 -11.06 -3.07
N ASP A 319 -7.19 -11.96 -2.70
CA ASP A 319 -6.03 -11.69 -1.83
C ASP A 319 -4.74 -11.43 -2.63
N GLY A 320 -4.84 -11.46 -3.96
CA GLY A 320 -3.75 -11.36 -4.91
C GLY A 320 -3.20 -12.70 -5.40
N GLU A 321 -3.60 -13.84 -4.83
CA GLU A 321 -3.26 -15.19 -5.30
C GLU A 321 -4.51 -16.02 -5.63
N ARG A 322 -5.58 -15.82 -4.89
CA ARG A 322 -6.86 -16.53 -5.00
C ARG A 322 -7.99 -15.55 -5.26
N ILE A 323 -8.91 -15.99 -6.09
CA ILE A 323 -10.13 -15.26 -6.45
C ILE A 323 -11.30 -16.04 -5.90
N TYR A 324 -12.19 -15.36 -5.21
CA TYR A 324 -13.36 -15.94 -4.56
C TYR A 324 -14.60 -15.28 -5.15
N LEU A 325 -15.56 -16.09 -5.61
CA LEU A 325 -16.88 -15.63 -6.03
C LEU A 325 -17.92 -16.04 -4.99
N TYR A 326 -18.73 -15.09 -4.56
CA TYR A 326 -19.81 -15.28 -3.60
C TYR A 326 -21.14 -14.81 -4.20
N LYS A 327 -22.22 -15.54 -3.93
CA LYS A 327 -23.59 -15.00 -3.97
C LYS A 327 -23.91 -14.28 -2.68
N ILE A 328 -24.74 -13.26 -2.76
CA ILE A 328 -25.30 -12.57 -1.60
C ILE A 328 -26.78 -12.91 -1.48
N VAL A 329 -27.11 -13.83 -0.59
CA VAL A 329 -28.49 -14.30 -0.34
C VAL A 329 -28.85 -13.92 1.10
N GLU A 330 -29.96 -13.22 1.28
CA GLU A 330 -30.44 -12.78 2.61
C GLU A 330 -29.38 -12.05 3.47
N ARG A 331 -28.47 -11.31 2.81
CA ARG A 331 -27.32 -10.62 3.45
C ARG A 331 -26.26 -11.56 4.03
N THR A 332 -26.21 -12.79 3.55
CA THR A 332 -25.16 -13.78 3.80
C THR A 332 -24.36 -14.01 2.53
N LEU A 333 -23.05 -14.21 2.67
CA LEU A 333 -22.19 -14.62 1.56
C LEU A 333 -22.18 -16.13 1.43
N GLU A 334 -22.66 -16.63 0.30
CA GLU A 334 -22.59 -18.03 -0.08
C GLU A 334 -21.50 -18.21 -1.12
N ALA A 335 -20.48 -19.01 -0.81
CA ALA A 335 -19.38 -19.23 -1.75
C ALA A 335 -19.87 -20.03 -2.97
N GLU A 336 -19.65 -19.50 -4.18
CA GLU A 336 -19.87 -20.26 -5.42
C GLU A 336 -18.64 -21.07 -5.77
N TRP A 337 -17.49 -20.41 -5.85
CA TRP A 337 -16.23 -21.06 -6.16
C TRP A 337 -15.01 -20.25 -5.75
N THR A 338 -13.85 -20.90 -5.79
CA THR A 338 -12.54 -20.29 -5.63
C THR A 338 -11.64 -20.71 -6.77
N TYR A 339 -10.87 -19.76 -7.31
CA TYR A 339 -9.87 -20.00 -8.34
C TYR A 339 -8.49 -19.58 -7.82
N ARG A 340 -7.49 -20.45 -7.97
CA ARG A 340 -6.10 -20.10 -7.67
C ARG A 340 -5.45 -19.59 -8.94
N ALA A 341 -5.11 -18.31 -8.95
CA ALA A 341 -4.38 -17.71 -10.06
C ALA A 341 -2.97 -18.31 -10.15
N ASP A 342 -2.39 -18.22 -11.34
CA ASP A 342 -1.01 -18.62 -11.59
C ASP A 342 -0.06 -17.90 -10.62
N ALA A 343 0.78 -18.67 -9.91
CA ALA A 343 1.75 -18.15 -8.94
C ALA A 343 2.82 -17.25 -9.58
N ARG A 344 2.89 -17.23 -10.92
CA ARG A 344 3.72 -16.32 -11.69
C ARG A 344 3.25 -14.87 -11.66
N GLY A 345 2.20 -14.47 -10.95
CA GLY A 345 1.84 -13.05 -10.80
C GLY A 345 0.93 -12.80 -9.60
N ARG A 346 0.77 -11.53 -9.22
CA ARG A 346 -0.19 -11.11 -8.19
C ARG A 346 -1.37 -10.41 -8.86
N VAL A 347 -2.57 -10.91 -8.57
CA VAL A 347 -3.82 -10.29 -8.99
C VAL A 347 -3.97 -8.94 -8.30
N PHE A 348 -4.17 -7.88 -9.07
CA PHE A 348 -4.33 -6.52 -8.55
C PHE A 348 -5.67 -5.87 -8.92
N SER A 349 -6.45 -6.50 -9.79
CA SER A 349 -7.79 -6.05 -10.17
C SER A 349 -8.67 -7.23 -10.54
N VAL A 350 -9.92 -7.20 -10.06
CA VAL A 350 -11.01 -8.12 -10.42
C VAL A 350 -12.27 -7.30 -10.69
N GLN A 351 -13.04 -7.67 -11.71
CA GLN A 351 -14.32 -7.03 -12.05
C GLN A 351 -15.34 -8.06 -12.47
N LEU A 352 -16.61 -7.81 -12.14
CA LEU A 352 -17.74 -8.61 -12.61
C LEU A 352 -18.33 -7.98 -13.87
N ALA A 353 -18.56 -8.80 -14.89
CA ALA A 353 -19.09 -8.35 -16.17
C ALA A 353 -19.93 -9.46 -16.82
N ASP A 354 -20.86 -9.10 -17.70
CA ASP A 354 -21.62 -10.02 -18.55
C ASP A 354 -21.12 -9.79 -19.98
N LEU A 355 -20.07 -10.50 -20.38
CA LEU A 355 -19.33 -10.20 -21.61
C LEU A 355 -19.84 -10.96 -22.83
N ASP A 356 -20.53 -12.09 -22.62
CA ASP A 356 -21.15 -12.88 -23.69
C ASP A 356 -22.68 -12.73 -23.76
N GLY A 357 -23.29 -12.05 -22.78
CA GLY A 357 -24.71 -11.73 -22.77
C GLY A 357 -25.60 -12.89 -22.33
N ASP A 358 -25.05 -13.96 -21.75
CA ASP A 358 -25.82 -15.09 -21.23
C ASP A 358 -26.44 -14.81 -19.85
N GLY A 359 -26.06 -13.69 -19.23
CA GLY A 359 -26.55 -13.22 -17.93
C GLY A 359 -25.86 -13.86 -16.73
N VAL A 360 -24.90 -14.77 -16.94
CA VAL A 360 -23.92 -15.23 -15.97
C VAL A 360 -22.79 -14.19 -15.93
N LEU A 361 -22.26 -13.90 -14.75
CA LEU A 361 -21.16 -12.95 -14.64
C LEU A 361 -19.81 -13.64 -14.83
N GLU A 362 -19.05 -13.17 -15.82
CA GLU A 362 -17.62 -13.36 -15.93
C GLU A 362 -16.86 -12.58 -14.86
N VAL A 363 -15.68 -13.08 -14.51
CA VAL A 363 -14.69 -12.38 -13.72
C VAL A 363 -13.52 -11.96 -14.60
N VAL A 364 -13.38 -10.66 -14.82
CA VAL A 364 -12.25 -10.04 -15.52
C VAL A 364 -11.12 -9.83 -14.54
N VAL A 365 -9.92 -10.33 -14.85
CA VAL A 365 -8.78 -10.38 -13.94
C VAL A 365 -7.54 -9.76 -14.57
N ASN A 366 -6.84 -8.92 -13.81
CA ASN A 366 -5.51 -8.42 -14.16
C ASN A 366 -4.49 -8.88 -13.11
N SER A 367 -3.39 -9.49 -13.57
CA SER A 367 -2.27 -9.92 -12.73
C SER A 367 -0.95 -9.36 -13.24
N TYR A 368 -0.05 -9.03 -12.30
CA TYR A 368 1.26 -8.45 -12.61
C TYR A 368 2.38 -9.19 -11.90
N ASN A 369 3.53 -9.32 -12.56
CA ASN A 369 4.78 -9.78 -11.98
C ASN A 369 5.92 -8.80 -12.31
N PRO A 370 6.77 -8.43 -11.34
CA PRO A 370 7.94 -7.58 -11.60
C PRO A 370 9.03 -8.23 -12.47
N ASN A 371 8.98 -9.54 -12.70
CA ASN A 371 9.88 -10.26 -13.59
C ASN A 371 9.63 -9.81 -15.05
N PRO A 372 10.63 -9.24 -15.74
CA PRO A 372 10.52 -8.79 -17.12
C PRO A 372 10.11 -9.87 -18.12
N ALA A 373 10.29 -11.15 -17.79
CA ALA A 373 9.87 -12.28 -18.63
C ALA A 373 8.37 -12.63 -18.50
N ILE A 374 7.65 -12.05 -17.53
CA ILE A 374 6.24 -12.37 -17.26
C ILE A 374 5.37 -11.11 -17.37
N LEU A 375 5.75 -10.04 -16.67
CA LEU A 375 5.05 -8.74 -16.69
C LEU A 375 3.54 -8.87 -16.43
N LEU A 376 2.70 -8.38 -17.34
CA LEU A 376 1.25 -8.40 -17.22
C LEU A 376 0.67 -9.69 -17.81
N ARG A 377 -0.19 -10.35 -17.04
CA ARG A 377 -1.01 -11.47 -17.50
C ARG A 377 -2.44 -11.32 -17.02
N SER A 378 -3.32 -10.96 -17.93
CA SER A 378 -4.75 -10.83 -17.71
C SER A 378 -5.49 -12.06 -18.23
N PHE A 379 -6.67 -12.32 -17.66
CA PHE A 379 -7.52 -13.45 -18.02
C PHE A 379 -8.96 -13.19 -17.60
N VAL A 380 -9.88 -13.94 -18.18
CA VAL A 380 -11.31 -13.89 -17.90
C VAL A 380 -11.76 -15.29 -17.48
N LEU A 381 -12.45 -15.36 -16.35
CA LEU A 381 -13.08 -16.58 -15.86
C LEU A 381 -14.60 -16.49 -16.08
N THR A 382 -15.24 -17.64 -16.27
CA THR A 382 -16.70 -17.80 -16.26
C THR A 382 -17.08 -18.94 -15.31
N SER A 383 -18.37 -19.11 -15.06
CA SER A 383 -18.92 -20.16 -14.19
C SER A 383 -19.56 -21.27 -15.02
N ARG A 384 -18.93 -22.45 -15.10
CA ARG A 384 -19.50 -23.63 -15.79
C ARG A 384 -19.79 -24.75 -14.80
N GLY A 385 -21.06 -25.11 -14.66
CA GLY A 385 -21.48 -26.18 -13.74
C GLY A 385 -21.13 -25.91 -12.28
N GLY A 386 -21.20 -24.64 -11.85
CA GLY A 386 -20.84 -24.22 -10.49
C GLY A 386 -19.34 -24.21 -10.19
N LYS A 387 -18.49 -24.32 -11.21
CA LYS A 387 -17.02 -24.28 -11.09
C LYS A 387 -16.44 -23.16 -11.95
N PRO A 388 -15.27 -22.62 -11.58
CA PRO A 388 -14.60 -21.64 -12.40
C PRO A 388 -14.04 -22.33 -13.65
N ALA A 389 -14.22 -21.70 -14.81
CA ALA A 389 -13.63 -22.09 -16.07
C ALA A 389 -12.93 -20.89 -16.69
N VAL A 390 -11.79 -21.12 -17.33
CA VAL A 390 -11.09 -20.07 -18.08
C VAL A 390 -11.87 -19.82 -19.37
N LEU A 391 -12.30 -18.57 -19.58
CA LEU A 391 -12.96 -18.12 -20.80
C LEU A 391 -11.94 -17.54 -21.78
N ALA A 392 -10.93 -16.81 -21.30
CA ALA A 392 -9.81 -16.30 -22.09
C ALA A 392 -8.60 -16.11 -21.18
N ASP A 393 -7.37 -16.36 -21.65
CA ASP A 393 -6.15 -16.14 -20.87
C ASP A 393 -4.95 -15.72 -21.74
N GLU A 394 -3.78 -15.60 -21.11
CA GLU A 394 -2.54 -15.15 -21.74
C GLU A 394 -2.65 -13.75 -22.38
N ILE A 395 -3.52 -12.90 -21.85
CA ILE A 395 -3.75 -11.56 -22.36
C ILE A 395 -2.69 -10.62 -21.78
N THR A 396 -1.97 -9.90 -22.63
CA THR A 396 -0.90 -8.97 -22.23
C THR A 396 -1.38 -7.52 -22.05
N ASP A 397 -2.68 -7.28 -22.22
CA ASP A 397 -3.32 -5.98 -22.03
C ASP A 397 -4.03 -5.90 -20.67
N ILE A 398 -4.16 -4.68 -20.16
CA ILE A 398 -4.94 -4.37 -18.97
C ILE A 398 -6.41 -4.33 -19.37
N LEU A 399 -7.20 -5.21 -18.78
CA LEU A 399 -8.63 -5.35 -19.01
C LEU A 399 -9.43 -4.44 -18.09
N LEU A 400 -10.43 -3.78 -18.66
CA LEU A 400 -11.42 -2.98 -17.94
C LEU A 400 -12.82 -3.27 -18.48
N ALA A 401 -13.70 -3.80 -17.63
CA ALA A 401 -15.11 -3.90 -17.91
C ALA A 401 -15.82 -2.58 -17.58
N VAL A 402 -16.67 -2.10 -18.50
CA VAL A 402 -17.41 -0.85 -18.34
C VAL A 402 -18.91 -1.00 -18.62
N ASP A 403 -19.72 -0.26 -17.86
CA ASP A 403 -21.14 -0.05 -18.09
C ASP A 403 -21.34 1.25 -18.89
N ALA A 404 -21.15 1.15 -20.21
CA ALA A 404 -21.18 2.30 -21.10
C ALA A 404 -22.60 2.85 -21.33
N ASN A 405 -23.62 2.00 -21.25
CA ASN A 405 -25.03 2.39 -21.46
C ASN A 405 -25.74 2.78 -20.16
N GLY A 406 -25.19 2.42 -19.00
CA GLY A 406 -25.75 2.77 -17.70
C GLY A 406 -26.86 1.84 -17.24
N ASP A 407 -26.92 0.61 -17.74
CA ASP A 407 -27.95 -0.36 -17.36
C ASP A 407 -27.63 -1.10 -16.06
N GLY A 408 -26.49 -0.79 -15.43
CA GLY A 408 -26.06 -1.36 -14.16
C GLY A 408 -25.22 -2.63 -14.30
N VAL A 409 -24.99 -3.12 -15.53
CA VAL A 409 -24.20 -4.31 -15.80
C VAL A 409 -23.09 -3.99 -16.78
N LYS A 410 -21.86 -4.31 -16.42
CA LYS A 410 -20.70 -4.08 -17.30
C LYS A 410 -20.73 -5.10 -18.44
N LYS A 411 -21.00 -4.63 -19.65
CA LYS A 411 -21.13 -5.48 -20.87
C LYS A 411 -20.08 -5.19 -21.94
N THR A 412 -19.27 -4.15 -21.73
CA THR A 412 -18.24 -3.74 -22.68
C THR A 412 -16.87 -3.96 -22.08
N LEU A 413 -15.98 -4.63 -22.83
CA LEU A 413 -14.58 -4.81 -22.46
C LEU A 413 -13.71 -3.76 -23.17
N TRP A 414 -12.93 -3.02 -22.39
CA TRP A 414 -11.83 -2.19 -22.86
C TRP A 414 -10.51 -2.87 -22.54
N ILE A 415 -9.53 -2.66 -23.42
CA ILE A 415 -8.15 -3.08 -23.24
C ILE A 415 -7.23 -1.86 -23.35
N GLN A 416 -6.27 -1.77 -22.44
CA GLN A 416 -5.21 -0.78 -22.47
C GLN A 416 -3.86 -1.51 -22.42
N PRO A 417 -2.97 -1.31 -23.40
CA PRO A 417 -1.69 -1.98 -23.41
C PRO A 417 -0.84 -1.65 -22.19
N PHE A 418 -0.13 -2.66 -21.70
CA PHE A 418 0.88 -2.50 -20.67
C PHE A 418 2.10 -1.78 -21.23
N ALA A 419 2.66 -0.85 -20.45
CA ALA A 419 3.93 -0.21 -20.74
C ALA A 419 4.81 -0.25 -19.48
N GLN A 420 6.05 -0.75 -19.60
CA GLN A 420 6.97 -0.79 -18.44
C GLN A 420 7.24 0.61 -17.87
N SER A 421 7.31 1.61 -18.75
CA SER A 421 7.28 3.02 -18.35
C SER A 421 5.84 3.44 -18.07
N GLY A 422 5.55 3.83 -16.82
CA GLY A 422 4.24 4.36 -16.43
C GLY A 422 3.12 3.33 -16.21
N PHE A 423 3.39 2.03 -16.42
CA PHE A 423 2.46 0.88 -16.30
C PHE A 423 1.35 0.82 -17.37
N PHE A 424 0.80 1.95 -17.76
CA PHE A 424 -0.27 2.09 -18.74
C PHE A 424 0.23 2.81 -19.99
N LYS A 425 -0.05 2.26 -21.18
CA LYS A 425 0.24 2.98 -22.43
C LYS A 425 -0.71 4.16 -22.59
N SER A 426 -0.16 5.37 -22.63
CA SER A 426 -0.92 6.62 -22.72
C SER A 426 -1.77 6.68 -23.99
N GLY A 427 -3.05 7.04 -23.83
CA GLY A 427 -3.99 7.27 -24.93
C GLY A 427 -4.38 6.07 -25.79
N ASP A 428 -3.78 4.89 -25.59
CA ASP A 428 -4.04 3.68 -26.38
C ASP A 428 -5.06 2.80 -25.66
N VAL A 429 -6.34 3.03 -25.94
CA VAL A 429 -7.44 2.21 -25.42
C VAL A 429 -8.27 1.69 -26.57
N GLN A 430 -8.62 0.42 -26.51
CA GLN A 430 -9.43 -0.24 -27.52
C GLN A 430 -10.59 -0.95 -26.86
N ARG A 431 -11.73 -0.97 -27.52
CA ARG A 431 -12.83 -1.87 -27.20
C ARG A 431 -12.49 -3.24 -27.75
N ALA A 432 -12.78 -4.29 -27.00
CA ALA A 432 -12.55 -5.67 -27.41
C ALA A 432 -13.76 -6.56 -27.10
N VAL A 433 -13.77 -7.74 -27.70
CA VAL A 433 -14.72 -8.82 -27.44
C VAL A 433 -13.96 -10.11 -27.24
N ILE A 434 -14.55 -11.09 -26.54
CA ILE A 434 -13.97 -12.42 -26.43
C ILE A 434 -14.54 -13.30 -27.54
N ARG A 435 -13.67 -13.95 -28.32
CA ARG A 435 -14.04 -14.92 -29.36
C ARG A 435 -13.09 -16.10 -29.31
N ASP A 436 -13.63 -17.31 -29.25
CA ASP A 436 -12.86 -18.56 -29.28
C ASP A 436 -11.69 -18.61 -28.28
N GLY A 437 -11.87 -18.06 -27.08
CA GLY A 437 -10.83 -18.02 -26.05
C GLY A 437 -9.87 -16.83 -26.12
N HIS A 438 -10.03 -15.94 -27.10
CA HIS A 438 -9.11 -14.83 -27.34
C HIS A 438 -9.81 -13.47 -27.24
N VAL A 439 -9.07 -12.46 -26.79
CA VAL A 439 -9.51 -11.06 -26.81
C VAL A 439 -9.24 -10.48 -28.20
N VAL A 440 -10.29 -10.05 -28.87
CA VAL A 440 -10.25 -9.51 -30.23
C VAL A 440 -10.63 -8.02 -30.20
N PRO A 441 -9.69 -7.11 -30.54
CA PRO A 441 -10.01 -5.69 -30.63
C PRO A 441 -11.08 -5.40 -31.70
N GLN A 442 -11.96 -4.45 -31.40
CA GLN A 442 -13.06 -4.01 -32.26
C GLN A 442 -12.90 -2.57 -32.75
N GLY A 443 -12.12 -1.75 -32.04
CA GLY A 443 -11.88 -0.36 -32.42
C GLY A 443 -11.33 0.47 -31.27
N ARG A 444 -10.76 1.64 -31.60
CA ARG A 444 -10.20 2.56 -30.60
C ARG A 444 -11.31 3.26 -29.80
N VAL A 445 -10.99 3.52 -28.54
CA VAL A 445 -11.80 4.33 -27.62
C VAL A 445 -11.03 5.62 -27.37
N ARG A 446 -11.68 6.77 -27.52
CA ARG A 446 -11.07 8.05 -27.20
C ARG A 446 -11.09 8.25 -25.69
N VAL A 447 -9.90 8.41 -25.10
CA VAL A 447 -9.71 8.72 -23.69
C VAL A 447 -8.67 9.84 -23.55
N PRO A 448 -8.68 10.60 -22.44
CA PRO A 448 -7.59 11.54 -22.14
C PRO A 448 -6.23 10.83 -22.09
N THR A 449 -5.14 11.53 -22.43
CA THR A 449 -3.78 10.97 -22.45
C THR A 449 -3.34 10.41 -21.09
N THR A 450 -3.82 11.00 -20.00
CA THR A 450 -3.52 10.58 -18.63
C THR A 450 -4.42 9.45 -18.10
N PHE A 451 -5.24 8.85 -18.96
CA PHE A 451 -6.16 7.79 -18.59
C PHE A 451 -5.45 6.51 -18.11
N ARG A 452 -5.98 5.95 -17.01
CA ARG A 452 -5.60 4.64 -16.47
C ARG A 452 -6.85 3.77 -16.37
N ALA A 453 -6.78 2.55 -16.91
CA ALA A 453 -7.90 1.63 -16.95
C ALA A 453 -8.40 1.21 -15.56
N THR A 454 -7.51 0.99 -14.59
CA THR A 454 -7.91 0.48 -13.28
C THR A 454 -8.65 1.52 -12.44
N GLY A 455 -9.86 1.18 -12.00
CA GLY A 455 -10.69 2.06 -11.17
C GLY A 455 -11.51 3.08 -11.96
N ALA A 456 -11.46 3.06 -13.30
CA ALA A 456 -12.31 3.89 -14.14
C ALA A 456 -13.75 3.38 -14.18
N THR A 457 -14.73 4.30 -14.26
CA THR A 457 -16.16 3.99 -14.32
C THR A 457 -16.95 5.07 -15.08
N PHE A 458 -18.13 4.72 -15.58
CA PHE A 458 -19.05 5.68 -16.17
C PHE A 458 -20.11 6.14 -15.17
N SER A 459 -20.34 7.46 -15.12
CA SER A 459 -21.32 8.07 -14.23
C SER A 459 -22.24 9.05 -14.98
N SER A 460 -23.49 9.17 -14.55
CA SER A 460 -24.49 10.09 -15.11
C SER A 460 -24.41 11.51 -14.51
N ILE A 461 -23.25 11.92 -14.00
CA ILE A 461 -23.04 13.24 -13.35
C ILE A 461 -23.22 14.43 -14.30
N ALA A 462 -23.19 14.19 -15.62
CA ALA A 462 -23.44 15.22 -16.63
C ALA A 462 -24.93 15.57 -16.80
N GLY A 463 -25.83 14.93 -16.05
CA GLY A 463 -27.26 15.18 -16.10
C GLY A 463 -28.02 14.26 -17.07
N LYS A 464 -29.35 14.32 -16.99
CA LYS A 464 -30.24 13.47 -17.79
C LYS A 464 -30.19 13.87 -19.27
N GLY A 465 -29.89 12.92 -20.15
CA GLY A 465 -29.79 13.15 -21.60
C GLY A 465 -28.38 13.55 -22.08
N SER A 466 -27.43 13.76 -21.18
CA SER A 466 -26.02 13.98 -21.52
C SER A 466 -25.27 12.66 -21.70
N PRO A 467 -24.18 12.63 -22.50
CA PRO A 467 -23.26 11.49 -22.51
C PRO A 467 -22.79 11.15 -21.09
N ARG A 468 -22.67 9.86 -20.78
CA ARG A 468 -22.13 9.43 -19.48
C ARG A 468 -20.68 9.89 -19.37
N ALA A 469 -20.34 10.43 -18.22
CA ALA A 469 -18.99 10.90 -17.94
C ALA A 469 -18.09 9.73 -17.53
N LEU A 470 -16.90 9.64 -18.10
CA LEU A 470 -15.84 8.74 -17.67
C LEU A 470 -15.14 9.36 -16.46
N ALA A 471 -15.29 8.73 -15.30
CA ALA A 471 -14.56 9.05 -14.08
C ALA A 471 -13.36 8.11 -13.93
N PHE A 472 -12.17 8.66 -13.70
CA PHE A 472 -10.95 7.87 -13.53
C PHE A 472 -9.92 8.59 -12.66
N VAL A 473 -8.94 7.86 -12.14
CA VAL A 473 -7.79 8.43 -11.43
C VAL A 473 -6.61 8.50 -12.38
N ASP A 474 -6.08 9.70 -12.59
CA ASP A 474 -4.99 9.93 -13.54
C ASP A 474 -3.60 9.56 -12.98
N GLU A 475 -2.57 9.80 -13.79
CA GLU A 475 -1.21 9.46 -13.40
C GLU A 475 -0.64 10.20 -12.20
N TYR A 476 -1.23 11.35 -11.88
CA TYR A 476 -0.89 12.20 -10.76
C TYR A 476 -1.78 11.94 -9.54
N SER A 477 -2.52 10.82 -9.53
CA SER A 477 -3.45 10.44 -8.46
C SER A 477 -4.61 11.42 -8.28
N ARG A 478 -5.04 12.10 -9.35
CA ARG A 478 -6.16 13.04 -9.33
C ARG A 478 -7.40 12.38 -9.91
N LEU A 479 -8.56 12.61 -9.28
CA LEU A 479 -9.84 12.26 -9.88
C LEU A 479 -10.09 13.18 -11.08
N ARG A 480 -10.32 12.57 -12.25
CA ARG A 480 -10.66 13.24 -13.50
C ARG A 480 -12.04 12.78 -13.95
N ILE A 481 -12.78 13.73 -14.51
CA ILE A 481 -14.08 13.51 -15.15
C ILE A 481 -13.94 13.94 -16.60
N ALA A 482 -14.22 13.04 -17.53
CA ALA A 482 -14.27 13.33 -18.96
C ALA A 482 -15.69 13.06 -19.48
N VAL A 483 -16.38 14.12 -19.92
CA VAL A 483 -17.59 14.03 -20.75
C VAL A 483 -17.10 14.16 -22.20
N GLU A 484 -17.76 13.53 -23.18
CA GLU A 484 -17.28 13.50 -24.58
C GLU A 484 -16.70 14.85 -25.07
N ALA A 485 -15.50 14.76 -25.66
CA ALA A 485 -14.62 15.80 -26.22
C ALA A 485 -13.79 16.66 -25.24
N GLU A 486 -12.59 16.17 -24.89
CA GLU A 486 -11.40 17.02 -25.07
C GLU A 486 -10.86 16.71 -26.47
N ASP A 487 -11.12 17.62 -27.42
CA ASP A 487 -10.25 17.81 -28.57
C ASP A 487 -9.04 18.65 -28.11
N THR A 488 -7.89 18.30 -28.69
CA THR A 488 -6.53 18.89 -28.56
C THR A 488 -5.68 18.48 -27.36
#